data_AF-A0A9N9H1M0-F1
#
_entry.id   AF-A0A9N9H1M0-F1
#
_cell.length_a   1.000
_cell.length_b   1.000
_cell.length_c   1.000
_cell.angle_alpha   90.00
_cell.angle_beta   90.00
_cell.angle_gamma   90.00
#
_symmetry.space_group_name_H-M   'P 1'
#
loop_
_entity.id
_entity.type
_entity.pdbx_description
1 polymer ?
#
loop_
_entity_poly.entity_id
_entity_poly.type
_entity_poly.pdbx_seq_one_letter_code
_entity_poly.pdbx_strand_id
1 'polypeptide(L)'
;MPLNLSATLLDDISRLYIDADDYNVIITAGQGDDAKVFKAHTVILRSRSSYFRVALSPNWAKKIPSQYNHEFNTQCDALYFSKPNISPKVFEIILKYIYTGTCSLEENDILLDILIASDEFGLFELVNYVQEHIISDETGWLHENLVKVFKVALRHDEFHLLREHCGELISKQPELLFNSKDFVTLEKSYPSNYILSRVRFADFAIRDSSTVNTSIGFGNDFWWFEGKCMHFNYNKKILDTRQFFSMEDYEVFQVVKKE
;
A
#
# COMPACT_ATOMS: atom_id res chain seq x y z
N MET A 1 -1.81 5.58 46.56
CA MET A 1 -1.96 5.42 45.10
C MET A 1 -3.44 5.52 44.77
N PRO A 2 -3.85 6.30 43.75
CA PRO A 2 -5.24 6.30 43.30
C PRO A 2 -5.60 4.94 42.66
N LEU A 3 -6.86 4.56 42.75
CA LEU A 3 -7.41 3.39 42.08
C LEU A 3 -7.29 3.56 40.56
N ASN A 4 -6.74 2.57 39.85
CA ASN A 4 -6.64 2.55 38.38
C ASN A 4 -7.45 1.37 37.83
N LEU A 5 -8.58 1.66 37.19
CA LEU A 5 -9.50 0.68 36.58
C LEU A 5 -9.55 0.79 35.05
N SER A 6 -8.52 1.38 34.43
CA SER A 6 -8.52 1.62 32.97
C SER A 6 -8.64 0.32 32.16
N ALA A 7 -8.02 -0.76 32.62
CA ALA A 7 -8.11 -2.06 31.95
C ALA A 7 -9.53 -2.64 31.99
N THR A 8 -10.21 -2.54 33.14
CA THR A 8 -11.61 -2.98 33.29
C THR A 8 -12.54 -2.16 32.40
N LEU A 9 -12.36 -0.83 32.38
CA LEU A 9 -13.14 0.05 31.49
C LEU A 9 -12.97 -0.32 30.01
N LEU A 10 -11.74 -0.62 29.58
CA LEU A 10 -11.47 -1.05 28.20
C LEU A 10 -12.09 -2.41 27.89
N ASP A 11 -12.07 -3.37 28.83
CA ASP A 11 -12.73 -4.66 28.66
C ASP A 11 -14.26 -4.49 28.52
N ASP A 12 -14.87 -3.68 29.39
CA ASP A 12 -16.31 -3.40 29.36
C ASP A 12 -16.74 -2.75 28.02
N ILE A 13 -15.97 -1.78 27.52
CA ILE A 13 -16.24 -1.15 26.20
C ILE A 13 -15.98 -2.14 25.06
N SER A 14 -14.95 -2.99 25.15
CA SER A 14 -14.62 -3.98 24.12
C SER A 14 -15.73 -5.01 23.90
N ARG A 15 -16.50 -5.34 24.94
CA ARG A 15 -17.65 -6.26 24.86
C ARG A 15 -18.75 -5.79 23.92
N LEU A 16 -18.84 -4.48 23.63
CA LEU A 16 -19.75 -3.93 22.62
C LEU A 16 -19.48 -4.47 21.21
N TYR A 17 -18.36 -5.12 20.96
CA TYR A 17 -18.08 -5.83 19.71
C TYR A 17 -18.83 -7.17 19.60
N ILE A 18 -19.06 -7.86 20.73
CA ILE A 18 -19.55 -9.25 20.76
C ILE A 18 -21.08 -9.29 20.70
N ASP A 19 -21.75 -8.52 21.55
CA ASP A 19 -23.22 -8.59 21.71
C ASP A 19 -23.76 -7.19 22.08
N ALA A 20 -23.95 -6.35 21.08
CA ALA A 20 -24.54 -5.03 21.24
C ALA A 20 -25.93 -4.96 20.61
N ASP A 21 -26.89 -4.51 21.40
CA ASP A 21 -28.29 -4.30 21.01
C ASP A 21 -28.62 -2.83 20.69
N ASP A 22 -27.70 -1.90 20.94
CA ASP A 22 -27.84 -0.44 20.77
C ASP A 22 -27.09 0.14 19.56
N TYR A 23 -26.72 -0.71 18.59
CA TYR A 23 -26.02 -0.29 17.37
C TYR A 23 -26.79 0.81 16.60
N ASN A 24 -26.05 1.77 16.04
CA ASN A 24 -26.61 2.92 15.32
C ASN A 24 -25.97 3.15 13.94
N VAL A 25 -25.16 2.20 13.48
CA VAL A 25 -24.65 2.15 12.10
C VAL A 25 -24.57 0.70 11.63
N ILE A 26 -24.95 0.51 10.37
CA ILE A 26 -24.88 -0.75 9.61
C ILE A 26 -23.85 -0.54 8.49
N ILE A 27 -22.85 -1.41 8.45
CA ILE A 27 -21.76 -1.37 7.47
C ILE A 27 -21.78 -2.64 6.64
N THR A 28 -21.84 -2.52 5.32
CA THR A 28 -21.70 -3.65 4.41
C THR A 28 -20.28 -3.67 3.83
N ALA A 29 -19.54 -4.75 4.05
CA ALA A 29 -18.22 -4.97 3.47
C ALA A 29 -18.28 -6.09 2.42
N GLY A 30 -17.50 -5.97 1.34
CA GLY A 30 -17.53 -6.88 0.20
C GLY A 30 -18.62 -6.55 -0.82
N GLN A 31 -18.67 -7.33 -1.90
CA GLN A 31 -19.59 -7.15 -3.02
C GLN A 31 -20.16 -8.50 -3.47
N GLY A 32 -21.40 -8.49 -3.97
CA GLY A 32 -22.06 -9.69 -4.47
C GLY A 32 -22.41 -10.65 -3.34
N ASP A 33 -22.31 -11.95 -3.62
CA ASP A 33 -22.69 -13.02 -2.69
C ASP A 33 -21.77 -13.11 -1.45
N ASP A 34 -20.55 -12.57 -1.55
CA ASP A 34 -19.58 -12.53 -0.44
C ASP A 34 -19.79 -11.31 0.47
N ALA A 35 -20.75 -10.43 0.21
CA ALA A 35 -20.98 -9.26 1.06
C ALA A 35 -21.47 -9.66 2.46
N LYS A 36 -20.90 -9.03 3.50
CA LYS A 36 -21.30 -9.25 4.90
C LYS A 36 -21.71 -7.93 5.54
N VAL A 37 -22.76 -8.00 6.37
CA VAL A 37 -23.28 -6.88 7.12
C VAL A 37 -22.72 -6.90 8.55
N PHE A 38 -22.28 -5.74 9.01
CA PHE A 38 -21.73 -5.49 10.34
C PHE A 38 -22.56 -4.41 11.05
N LYS A 39 -22.86 -4.65 12.32
CA LYS A 39 -23.55 -3.70 13.20
C LYS A 39 -22.50 -3.07 14.12
N ALA A 40 -22.53 -1.75 14.26
CA ALA A 40 -21.52 -1.03 15.03
C ALA A 40 -22.05 0.28 15.66
N HIS A 41 -21.17 0.95 16.41
CA HIS A 41 -21.44 2.22 17.08
C HIS A 41 -20.63 3.34 16.44
N THR A 42 -21.35 4.37 15.97
CA THR A 42 -20.73 5.57 15.39
C THR A 42 -19.75 6.24 16.35
N VAL A 43 -20.03 6.27 17.66
CA VAL A 43 -19.15 6.90 18.66
C VAL A 43 -17.79 6.20 18.76
N ILE A 44 -17.77 4.86 18.72
CA ILE A 44 -16.53 4.08 18.78
C ILE A 44 -15.73 4.27 17.49
N LEU A 45 -16.38 4.09 16.33
CA LEU A 45 -15.74 4.25 15.02
C LEU A 45 -15.12 5.64 14.85
N ARG A 46 -15.88 6.71 15.15
CA ARG A 46 -15.43 8.10 15.02
C ARG A 46 -14.34 8.48 16.00
N SER A 47 -14.30 7.82 17.18
CA SER A 47 -13.27 8.06 18.19
C SER A 47 -11.93 7.46 17.78
N ARG A 48 -11.95 6.32 17.09
CA ARG A 48 -10.77 5.51 16.78
C ARG A 48 -10.24 5.70 15.35
N SER A 49 -11.02 6.28 14.45
CA SER A 49 -10.67 6.47 13.04
C SER A 49 -11.01 7.88 12.57
N SER A 50 -10.01 8.56 12.02
CA SER A 50 -10.18 9.87 11.38
C SER A 50 -11.10 9.77 10.15
N TYR A 51 -10.99 8.68 9.38
CA TYR A 51 -11.87 8.38 8.26
C TYR A 51 -13.33 8.31 8.72
N PHE A 52 -13.64 7.47 9.71
CA PHE A 52 -15.03 7.32 10.19
C PHE A 52 -15.55 8.58 10.87
N ARG A 53 -14.67 9.37 11.51
CA ARG A 53 -15.02 10.70 12.05
C ARG A 53 -15.64 11.61 10.99
N VAL A 54 -15.08 11.59 9.78
CA VAL A 54 -15.57 12.37 8.63
C VAL A 54 -16.75 11.65 7.96
N ALA A 55 -16.60 10.37 7.63
CA ALA A 55 -17.57 9.59 6.86
C ALA A 55 -18.93 9.43 7.56
N LEU A 56 -18.93 9.37 8.90
CA LEU A 56 -20.14 9.27 9.73
C LEU A 56 -20.56 10.63 10.34
N SER A 57 -20.03 11.74 9.82
CA SER A 57 -20.46 13.07 10.23
C SER A 57 -21.86 13.39 9.67
N PRO A 58 -22.65 14.25 10.34
CA PRO A 58 -24.00 14.61 9.88
C PRO A 58 -24.07 15.16 8.45
N ASN A 59 -22.98 15.75 7.96
CA ASN A 59 -22.90 16.37 6.64
C ASN A 59 -22.55 15.38 5.52
N TRP A 60 -22.03 14.20 5.86
CA TRP A 60 -21.53 13.21 4.88
C TRP A 60 -22.32 11.91 4.89
N ALA A 61 -22.81 11.49 6.05
CA ALA A 61 -23.57 10.27 6.17
C ALA A 61 -24.94 10.43 5.50
N LYS A 62 -25.24 9.57 4.51
CA LYS A 62 -26.59 9.43 3.97
C LYS A 62 -27.48 8.86 5.09
N LYS A 63 -28.26 9.72 5.74
CA LYS A 63 -29.41 9.27 6.53
C LYS A 63 -30.45 8.78 5.54
N ILE A 64 -30.67 7.47 5.51
CA ILE A 64 -31.86 6.92 4.86
C ILE A 64 -32.97 7.07 5.92
N PRO A 65 -34.06 7.81 5.65
CA PRO A 65 -35.18 7.90 6.59
C PRO A 65 -35.64 6.50 6.99
N SER A 66 -36.07 6.31 8.23
CA SER A 66 -36.52 5.01 8.74
C SER A 66 -37.53 4.37 7.77
N GLN A 67 -37.09 3.38 6.99
CA GLN A 67 -37.95 2.46 6.27
C GLN A 67 -37.77 1.13 6.99
N TYR A 68 -38.86 0.43 7.28
CA TYR A 68 -38.77 -0.90 7.87
C TYR A 68 -37.86 -1.76 7.01
N ASN A 69 -36.71 -2.14 7.55
CA ASN A 69 -35.75 -2.90 6.78
C ASN A 69 -36.06 -4.39 6.97
N HIS A 70 -36.70 -4.99 5.96
CA HIS A 70 -37.06 -6.41 5.98
C HIS A 70 -35.84 -7.35 6.03
N GLU A 71 -34.67 -6.89 5.57
CA GLU A 71 -33.41 -7.65 5.59
C GLU A 71 -32.83 -7.76 7.01
N PHE A 72 -33.05 -6.75 7.85
CA PHE A 72 -32.50 -6.69 9.22
C PHE A 72 -33.55 -6.73 10.33
N ASN A 73 -34.83 -6.91 9.97
CA ASN A 73 -36.00 -6.95 10.86
C ASN A 73 -35.99 -5.85 11.93
N THR A 74 -35.64 -4.62 11.53
CA THR A 74 -35.43 -3.50 12.47
C THR A 74 -35.96 -2.18 11.93
N GLN A 75 -36.53 -1.39 12.84
CA GLN A 75 -36.91 0.00 12.65
C GLN A 75 -35.99 0.86 13.51
N CYS A 76 -34.85 1.26 12.93
CA CYS A 76 -33.87 2.10 13.62
C CYS A 76 -33.33 3.15 12.65
N ASP A 77 -33.09 4.36 13.15
CA ASP A 77 -32.40 5.45 12.45
C ASP A 77 -30.89 5.15 12.33
N ALA A 78 -30.54 3.95 11.86
CA ALA A 78 -29.17 3.54 11.68
C ALA A 78 -28.59 4.17 10.41
N LEU A 79 -27.35 4.63 10.50
CA LEU A 79 -26.59 5.06 9.32
C LEU A 79 -26.21 3.84 8.49
N TYR A 80 -26.25 3.96 7.17
CA TYR A 80 -25.80 2.91 6.25
C TYR A 80 -24.50 3.34 5.57
N PHE A 81 -23.52 2.45 5.59
CA PHE A 81 -22.21 2.67 5.01
C PHE A 81 -21.74 1.42 4.25
N SER A 82 -21.03 1.58 3.13
CA SER A 82 -20.62 0.44 2.29
C SER A 82 -19.14 0.56 1.90
N LYS A 83 -18.43 -0.58 1.95
CA LYS A 83 -17.03 -0.77 1.53
C LYS A 83 -16.92 -2.01 0.65
N PRO A 84 -17.33 -1.91 -0.63
CA PRO A 84 -17.29 -3.05 -1.54
C PRO A 84 -15.86 -3.51 -1.87
N ASN A 85 -14.88 -2.62 -1.71
CA ASN A 85 -13.46 -2.86 -1.98
C ASN A 85 -12.72 -3.59 -0.84
N ILE A 86 -13.36 -3.84 0.30
CA ILE A 86 -12.75 -4.51 1.47
C ILE A 86 -13.48 -5.81 1.72
N SER A 87 -12.75 -6.93 1.78
CA SER A 87 -13.37 -8.22 2.07
C SER A 87 -14.00 -8.25 3.47
N PRO A 88 -15.08 -9.01 3.69
CA PRO A 88 -15.68 -9.18 5.01
C PRO A 88 -14.67 -9.55 6.09
N LYS A 89 -13.74 -10.47 5.77
CA LYS A 89 -12.75 -10.97 6.70
C LYS A 89 -11.79 -9.89 7.16
N VAL A 90 -11.28 -9.09 6.22
CA VAL A 90 -10.40 -7.96 6.53
C VAL A 90 -11.17 -6.92 7.34
N PHE A 91 -12.40 -6.60 6.95
CA PHE A 91 -13.22 -5.65 7.68
C PHE A 91 -13.52 -6.10 9.12
N GLU A 92 -13.75 -7.39 9.34
CA GLU A 92 -13.97 -7.98 10.67
C GLU A 92 -12.74 -7.79 11.57
N ILE A 93 -11.53 -8.00 11.04
CA ILE A 93 -10.27 -7.75 11.76
C ILE A 93 -10.12 -6.27 12.11
N ILE A 94 -10.37 -5.38 11.16
CA ILE A 94 -10.32 -3.92 11.38
C ILE A 94 -11.35 -3.48 12.43
N LEU A 95 -12.58 -3.97 12.32
CA LEU A 95 -13.66 -3.61 13.25
C LEU A 95 -13.32 -4.09 14.66
N LYS A 96 -12.82 -5.32 14.81
CA LYS A 96 -12.35 -5.83 16.10
C LYS A 96 -11.24 -4.94 16.67
N TYR A 97 -10.22 -4.60 15.87
CA TYR A 97 -9.15 -3.69 16.31
C TYR A 97 -9.68 -2.32 16.78
N ILE A 98 -10.67 -1.76 16.08
CA ILE A 98 -11.28 -0.48 16.48
C ILE A 98 -11.90 -0.58 17.88
N TYR A 99 -12.54 -1.69 18.22
CA TYR A 99 -13.19 -1.88 19.52
C TYR A 99 -12.21 -2.29 20.63
N THR A 100 -11.28 -3.20 20.33
CA THR A 100 -10.46 -3.88 21.35
C THR A 100 -9.03 -3.35 21.43
N GLY A 101 -8.57 -2.62 20.42
CA GLY A 101 -7.16 -2.25 20.26
C GLY A 101 -6.24 -3.44 19.93
N THR A 102 -6.79 -4.62 19.66
CA THR A 102 -6.02 -5.84 19.37
C THR A 102 -6.23 -6.32 17.94
N CYS A 103 -5.18 -6.82 17.31
CA CYS A 103 -5.21 -7.37 15.96
C CYS A 103 -4.43 -8.69 15.95
N SER A 104 -4.96 -9.72 15.30
CA SER A 104 -4.22 -10.96 15.03
C SER A 104 -3.82 -10.98 13.57
N LEU A 105 -2.53 -11.25 13.31
CA LEU A 105 -1.90 -11.29 11.99
C LEU A 105 -1.45 -12.72 11.65
N GLU A 106 -2.28 -13.71 11.97
CA GLU A 106 -1.95 -15.14 11.74
C GLU A 106 -1.99 -15.54 10.26
N GLU A 107 -2.73 -14.81 9.43
CA GLU A 107 -2.96 -15.17 8.04
C GLU A 107 -2.19 -14.28 7.07
N ASN A 108 -1.08 -14.82 6.58
CA ASN A 108 -0.17 -14.17 5.66
C ASN A 108 -0.82 -13.67 4.36
N ASP A 109 -1.83 -14.38 3.84
CA ASP A 109 -2.45 -14.08 2.54
C ASP A 109 -3.24 -12.77 2.52
N ILE A 110 -3.66 -12.25 3.68
CA ILE A 110 -4.46 -11.03 3.80
C ILE A 110 -3.71 -9.86 4.44
N LEU A 111 -2.41 -10.01 4.74
CA LEU A 111 -1.62 -8.97 5.42
C LEU A 111 -1.62 -7.64 4.67
N LEU A 112 -1.43 -7.67 3.35
CA LEU A 112 -1.46 -6.46 2.52
C LEU A 112 -2.86 -5.84 2.48
N ASP A 113 -3.91 -6.65 2.47
CA ASP A 113 -5.29 -6.14 2.49
C ASP A 113 -5.61 -5.46 3.82
N ILE A 114 -5.14 -6.01 4.94
CA ILE A 114 -5.25 -5.38 6.26
C ILE A 114 -4.47 -4.06 6.28
N LEU A 115 -3.25 -4.04 5.75
CA LEU A 115 -2.42 -2.83 5.69
C LEU A 115 -3.10 -1.73 4.86
N ILE A 116 -3.60 -2.05 3.67
CA ILE A 116 -4.32 -1.13 2.77
C ILE A 116 -5.61 -0.63 3.41
N ALA A 117 -6.41 -1.51 4.03
CA ALA A 117 -7.63 -1.11 4.71
C ALA A 117 -7.34 -0.20 5.92
N SER A 118 -6.25 -0.47 6.65
CA SER A 118 -5.83 0.34 7.80
C SER A 118 -5.48 1.77 7.40
N ASP A 119 -4.76 1.93 6.28
CA ASP A 119 -4.49 3.24 5.67
C ASP A 119 -5.78 3.93 5.22
N GLU A 120 -6.64 3.23 4.50
CA GLU A 120 -7.93 3.75 4.03
C GLU A 120 -8.82 4.24 5.18
N PHE A 121 -8.77 3.59 6.34
CA PHE A 121 -9.49 3.99 7.54
C PHE A 121 -8.72 4.97 8.45
N GLY A 122 -7.52 5.38 8.08
CA GLY A 122 -6.69 6.30 8.86
C GLY A 122 -6.34 5.76 10.25
N LEU A 123 -5.97 4.48 10.32
CA LEU A 123 -5.58 3.75 11.53
C LEU A 123 -4.05 3.65 11.62
N PHE A 124 -3.37 4.78 11.82
CA PHE A 124 -1.91 4.88 11.71
C PHE A 124 -1.13 3.92 12.61
N GLU A 125 -1.60 3.69 13.84
CA GLU A 125 -0.96 2.75 14.76
C GLU A 125 -1.04 1.30 14.24
N LEU A 126 -2.15 0.93 13.60
CA LEU A 126 -2.29 -0.38 12.97
C LEU A 126 -1.45 -0.49 11.70
N VAL A 127 -1.37 0.58 10.90
CA VAL A 127 -0.49 0.65 9.73
C VAL A 127 0.96 0.37 10.14
N ASN A 128 1.48 1.05 11.15
CA ASN A 128 2.84 0.82 11.63
C ASN A 128 3.04 -0.59 12.18
N TYR A 129 2.11 -1.09 12.99
CA TYR A 129 2.18 -2.45 13.53
C TYR A 129 2.25 -3.52 12.44
N VAL A 130 1.44 -3.41 11.38
CA VAL A 130 1.44 -4.37 10.27
C VAL A 130 2.71 -4.25 9.43
N GLN A 131 3.24 -3.04 9.21
CA GLN A 131 4.52 -2.86 8.53
C GLN A 131 5.67 -3.54 9.30
N GLU A 132 5.77 -3.30 10.61
CA GLU A 132 6.78 -3.91 11.47
C GLU A 132 6.65 -5.44 11.49
N HIS A 133 5.43 -5.97 11.53
CA HIS A 133 5.18 -7.40 11.47
C HIS A 133 5.70 -8.01 10.16
N ILE A 134 5.39 -7.39 9.02
CA ILE A 134 5.89 -7.84 7.70
C ILE A 134 7.43 -7.80 7.65
N ILE A 135 8.05 -6.73 8.17
CA ILE A 135 9.51 -6.58 8.21
C ILE A 135 10.15 -7.63 9.13
N SER A 136 9.50 -7.99 10.23
CA SER A 136 10.04 -8.98 11.18
C SER A 136 10.19 -10.39 10.59
N ASP A 137 9.43 -10.72 9.54
CA ASP A 137 9.54 -11.95 8.77
C ASP A 137 10.31 -11.74 7.45
N GLU A 138 11.40 -10.98 7.51
CA GLU A 138 12.22 -10.56 6.36
C GLU A 138 12.61 -11.75 5.47
N THR A 139 13.14 -12.81 6.08
CA THR A 139 13.65 -14.00 5.36
C THR A 139 12.56 -15.00 4.98
N GLY A 140 11.34 -14.83 5.49
CA GLY A 140 10.19 -15.69 5.22
C GLY A 140 9.25 -15.03 4.21
N TRP A 141 8.07 -14.63 4.69
CA TRP A 141 6.99 -14.14 3.84
C TRP A 141 7.36 -12.88 3.05
N LEU A 142 8.12 -11.94 3.65
CA LEU A 142 8.52 -10.72 2.96
C LEU A 142 9.45 -11.03 1.78
N HIS A 143 10.42 -11.92 1.94
CA HIS A 143 11.32 -12.31 0.85
C HIS A 143 10.55 -12.85 -0.36
N GLU A 144 9.58 -13.74 -0.12
CA GLU A 144 8.77 -14.35 -1.16
C GLU A 144 7.84 -13.35 -1.87
N ASN A 145 7.45 -12.27 -1.17
CA ASN A 145 6.48 -11.30 -1.65
C ASN A 145 7.08 -9.90 -1.89
N LEU A 146 8.42 -9.76 -1.86
CA LEU A 146 9.12 -8.48 -1.84
C LEU A 146 8.64 -7.49 -2.90
N VAL A 147 8.51 -7.94 -4.14
CA VAL A 147 8.12 -7.05 -5.25
C VAL A 147 6.67 -6.59 -5.13
N LYS A 148 5.77 -7.45 -4.62
CA LYS A 148 4.37 -7.07 -4.37
C LYS A 148 4.29 -6.07 -3.22
N VAL A 149 4.98 -6.35 -2.11
CA VAL A 149 5.05 -5.48 -0.94
C VAL A 149 5.61 -4.11 -1.33
N PHE A 150 6.74 -4.09 -2.02
CA PHE A 150 7.38 -2.85 -2.48
C PHE A 150 6.46 -2.04 -3.40
N LYS A 151 5.76 -2.72 -4.34
CA LYS A 151 4.77 -2.07 -5.20
C LYS A 151 3.64 -1.40 -4.43
N VAL A 152 3.12 -2.06 -3.39
CA VAL A 152 2.09 -1.49 -2.51
C VAL A 152 2.66 -0.30 -1.74
N ALA A 153 3.86 -0.43 -1.16
CA ALA A 153 4.51 0.63 -0.39
C ALA A 153 4.84 1.89 -1.22
N LEU A 154 5.03 1.75 -2.53
CA LEU A 154 5.21 2.88 -3.45
C LEU A 154 3.92 3.65 -3.76
N ARG A 155 2.75 3.06 -3.51
CA ARG A 155 1.44 3.67 -3.81
C ARG A 155 0.80 4.38 -2.62
N HIS A 156 1.31 4.13 -1.43
CA HIS A 156 0.76 4.61 -0.17
C HIS A 156 1.86 5.34 0.61
N ASP A 157 1.68 6.64 0.81
CA ASP A 157 2.71 7.49 1.41
C ASP A 157 3.07 7.04 2.83
N GLU A 158 2.05 6.63 3.60
CA GLU A 158 2.16 6.14 4.99
C GLU A 158 2.98 4.86 5.13
N PHE A 159 3.21 4.09 4.04
CA PHE A 159 3.96 2.83 4.06
C PHE A 159 5.48 3.04 3.96
N HIS A 160 5.98 4.07 4.64
CA HIS A 160 7.36 4.51 4.56
C HIS A 160 8.36 3.47 5.10
N LEU A 161 8.01 2.73 6.17
CA LEU A 161 8.90 1.70 6.74
C LEU A 161 9.14 0.57 5.73
N LEU A 162 8.07 0.07 5.10
CA LEU A 162 8.20 -0.95 4.05
C LEU A 162 8.93 -0.42 2.83
N ARG A 163 8.63 0.81 2.40
CA ARG A 163 9.27 1.41 1.23
C ARG A 163 10.78 1.55 1.42
N GLU A 164 11.22 2.02 2.57
CA GLU A 164 12.64 2.15 2.92
C GLU A 164 13.31 0.77 3.03
N HIS A 165 12.73 -0.13 3.83
CA HIS A 165 13.30 -1.45 4.08
C HIS A 165 13.40 -2.31 2.81
N CYS A 166 12.33 -2.39 2.01
CA CYS A 166 12.38 -3.07 0.72
C CYS A 166 13.37 -2.40 -0.24
N GLY A 167 13.47 -1.06 -0.23
CA GLY A 167 14.44 -0.32 -1.02
C GLY A 167 15.88 -0.68 -0.67
N GLU A 168 16.20 -0.82 0.62
CA GLU A 168 17.51 -1.28 1.07
C GLU A 168 17.82 -2.72 0.65
N LEU A 169 16.85 -3.63 0.79
CA LEU A 169 17.01 -5.03 0.38
C LEU A 169 17.28 -5.14 -1.13
N ILE A 170 16.48 -4.44 -1.94
CA ILE A 170 16.65 -4.39 -3.39
C ILE A 170 18.00 -3.75 -3.77
N SER A 171 18.45 -2.74 -3.03
CA SER A 171 19.76 -2.11 -3.28
C SER A 171 20.93 -3.06 -2.98
N LYS A 172 20.79 -3.92 -1.97
CA LYS A 172 21.81 -4.93 -1.60
C LYS A 172 21.76 -6.16 -2.50
N GLN A 173 20.57 -6.55 -2.95
CA GLN A 173 20.31 -7.76 -3.75
C GLN A 173 19.32 -7.45 -4.90
N PRO A 174 19.76 -6.76 -5.97
CA PRO A 174 18.88 -6.35 -7.07
C PRO A 174 18.18 -7.52 -7.78
N GLU A 175 18.78 -8.71 -7.74
CA GLU A 175 18.22 -9.94 -8.29
C GLU A 175 16.85 -10.31 -7.69
N LEU A 176 16.56 -9.93 -6.45
CA LEU A 176 15.25 -10.16 -5.82
C LEU A 176 14.13 -9.43 -6.57
N LEU A 177 14.43 -8.24 -7.06
CA LEU A 177 13.52 -7.47 -7.90
C LEU A 177 13.48 -8.02 -9.33
N PHE A 178 14.65 -8.19 -9.97
CA PHE A 178 14.71 -8.49 -11.40
C PHE A 178 14.32 -9.93 -11.75
N ASN A 179 14.51 -10.90 -10.85
CA ASN A 179 14.13 -12.29 -11.09
C ASN A 179 12.68 -12.60 -10.70
N SER A 180 12.00 -11.67 -10.00
CA SER A 180 10.60 -11.85 -9.64
C SER A 180 9.69 -11.82 -10.87
N LYS A 181 8.74 -12.77 -10.90
CA LYS A 181 7.63 -12.78 -11.86
C LYS A 181 6.76 -11.51 -11.77
N ASP A 182 6.70 -10.89 -10.59
CA ASP A 182 5.88 -9.72 -10.33
C ASP A 182 6.54 -8.41 -10.82
N PHE A 183 7.79 -8.46 -11.26
CA PHE A 183 8.52 -7.30 -11.80
C PHE A 183 7.77 -6.61 -12.95
N VAL A 184 7.17 -7.39 -13.85
CA VAL A 184 6.37 -6.86 -14.98
C VAL A 184 5.17 -6.07 -14.49
N THR A 185 4.66 -6.38 -13.29
CA THR A 185 3.55 -5.65 -12.69
C THR A 185 3.98 -4.33 -12.05
N LEU A 186 5.24 -4.20 -11.63
CA LEU A 186 5.83 -2.98 -11.10
C LEU A 186 5.96 -1.91 -12.20
N GLU A 187 6.33 -2.36 -13.41
CA GLU A 187 6.46 -1.52 -14.60
C GLU A 187 5.15 -0.79 -14.98
N LYS A 188 4.00 -1.41 -14.71
CA LYS A 188 2.67 -0.83 -14.97
C LYS A 188 2.20 0.14 -13.89
N SER A 189 2.88 0.20 -12.74
CA SER A 189 2.46 1.01 -11.59
C SER A 189 3.13 2.37 -11.48
N TYR A 190 4.20 2.63 -12.23
CA TYR A 190 4.82 3.96 -12.22
C TYR A 190 3.97 4.95 -13.00
N PRO A 191 3.82 6.20 -12.52
CA PRO A 191 3.39 7.31 -13.36
C PRO A 191 4.28 7.36 -14.61
N SER A 192 3.72 7.75 -15.75
CA SER A 192 4.28 7.71 -17.11
C SER A 192 5.65 8.37 -17.34
N ASN A 193 6.32 8.86 -16.30
CA ASN A 193 7.56 9.61 -16.36
C ASN A 193 8.82 8.74 -16.24
N TYR A 194 8.68 7.47 -15.86
CA TYR A 194 9.81 6.54 -15.72
C TYR A 194 9.72 5.39 -16.73
N ILE A 195 10.83 5.12 -17.42
CA ILE A 195 10.94 3.98 -18.34
C ILE A 195 11.83 2.92 -17.67
N LEU A 196 11.19 1.87 -17.16
CA LEU A 196 11.89 0.65 -16.79
C LEU A 196 12.10 -0.20 -18.04
N SER A 197 13.35 -0.60 -18.29
CA SER A 197 13.72 -1.33 -19.51
C SER A 197 14.82 -2.34 -19.20
N ARG A 198 14.55 -3.64 -19.45
CA ARG A 198 15.56 -4.68 -19.28
C ARG A 198 16.60 -4.61 -20.39
N VAL A 199 17.86 -4.85 -20.04
CA VAL A 199 18.95 -5.02 -21.01
C VAL A 199 18.85 -6.44 -21.60
N ARG A 200 18.84 -6.54 -22.94
CA ARG A 200 18.82 -7.80 -23.71
C ARG A 200 20.17 -8.51 -23.66
N PHE A 201 21.25 -7.74 -23.73
CA PHE A 201 22.63 -8.21 -23.77
C PHE A 201 23.44 -7.44 -22.72
N ALA A 202 23.83 -8.10 -21.64
CA ALA A 202 24.47 -7.47 -20.48
C ALA A 202 25.74 -6.68 -20.84
N ASP A 203 26.53 -7.18 -21.80
CA ASP A 203 27.75 -6.53 -22.31
C ASP A 203 27.49 -5.15 -22.93
N PHE A 204 26.23 -4.84 -23.25
CA PHE A 204 25.81 -3.56 -23.80
C PHE A 204 24.86 -2.79 -22.87
N ALA A 205 24.88 -3.06 -21.56
CA ALA A 205 24.13 -2.26 -20.59
C ALA A 205 24.70 -0.84 -20.52
N ILE A 206 26.00 -0.72 -20.35
CA ILE A 206 26.69 0.57 -20.25
C ILE A 206 27.70 0.63 -21.39
N ARG A 207 27.80 1.80 -22.01
CA ARG A 207 28.90 2.10 -22.92
C ARG A 207 29.79 3.13 -22.27
N ASP A 208 31.01 2.72 -22.03
CA ASP A 208 32.09 3.58 -21.57
C ASP A 208 33.30 3.28 -22.44
N SER A 209 33.79 4.28 -23.16
CA SER A 209 34.97 4.15 -24.00
C SER A 209 35.85 5.39 -23.86
N SER A 210 37.15 5.13 -23.71
CA SER A 210 38.18 6.15 -23.54
C SER A 210 38.48 6.94 -24.82
N THR A 211 37.94 6.53 -25.96
CA THR A 211 38.14 7.21 -27.25
C THR A 211 37.04 8.24 -27.48
N VAL A 212 37.42 9.51 -27.34
CA VAL A 212 36.63 10.73 -27.63
C VAL A 212 35.41 10.90 -26.71
N ASN A 213 35.17 12.14 -26.26
CA ASN A 213 34.09 12.59 -25.36
C ASN A 213 32.65 12.24 -25.78
N THR A 214 32.43 11.38 -26.77
CA THR A 214 31.14 11.03 -27.36
C THR A 214 30.64 9.63 -27.01
N SER A 215 31.44 8.82 -26.31
CA SER A 215 31.17 7.39 -26.18
C SER A 215 30.48 6.94 -24.88
N ILE A 216 30.16 7.86 -23.96
CA ILE A 216 29.46 7.50 -22.72
C ILE A 216 27.95 7.40 -23.00
N GLY A 217 27.34 6.32 -22.52
CA GLY A 217 25.91 6.07 -22.74
C GLY A 217 25.38 4.75 -22.20
N PHE A 218 24.14 4.45 -22.55
CA PHE A 218 23.51 3.16 -22.28
C PHE A 218 23.62 2.27 -23.51
N GLY A 219 24.69 1.49 -23.56
CA GLY A 219 25.01 0.63 -24.69
C GLY A 219 25.09 1.40 -26.01
N ASN A 220 24.49 0.83 -27.05
CA ASN A 220 24.31 1.49 -28.34
C ASN A 220 22.93 2.17 -28.47
N ASP A 221 22.13 2.17 -27.40
CA ASP A 221 20.75 2.65 -27.40
C ASP A 221 20.64 4.12 -26.99
N PHE A 222 21.57 4.64 -26.19
CA PHE A 222 21.53 6.03 -25.78
C PHE A 222 22.93 6.63 -25.69
N TRP A 223 23.23 7.58 -26.55
CA TRP A 223 24.53 8.21 -26.70
C TRP A 223 24.39 9.65 -26.21
N TRP A 224 24.91 9.93 -25.02
CA TRP A 224 24.64 11.16 -24.28
C TRP A 224 25.02 12.41 -25.08
N PHE A 225 26.28 12.49 -25.49
CA PHE A 225 26.83 13.69 -26.12
C PHE A 225 26.61 13.77 -27.63
N GLU A 226 26.26 12.65 -28.27
CA GLU A 226 25.83 12.67 -29.67
C GLU A 226 24.35 13.04 -29.83
N GLY A 227 23.60 13.10 -28.72
CA GLY A 227 22.17 13.37 -28.77
C GLY A 227 21.38 12.28 -29.49
N LYS A 228 21.86 11.03 -29.50
CA LYS A 228 21.20 9.93 -30.25
C LYS A 228 20.56 8.94 -29.32
N CYS A 229 19.30 8.59 -29.58
CA CYS A 229 18.63 7.45 -28.96
C CYS A 229 18.17 6.44 -30.01
N MET A 230 18.75 5.24 -29.93
CA MET A 230 18.43 4.07 -30.74
C MET A 230 17.75 3.00 -29.86
N HIS A 231 17.35 1.88 -30.46
CA HIS A 231 16.72 0.78 -29.74
C HIS A 231 17.21 -0.57 -30.27
N PHE A 232 18.25 -1.11 -29.65
CA PHE A 232 18.88 -2.38 -30.03
C PHE A 232 18.99 -3.31 -28.82
N ASN A 233 19.56 -2.80 -27.73
CA ASN A 233 20.05 -3.58 -26.59
C ASN A 233 19.12 -3.51 -25.39
N TYR A 234 18.21 -2.56 -25.32
CA TYR A 234 17.20 -2.46 -24.28
C TYR A 234 15.85 -3.00 -24.78
N ASN A 235 14.97 -3.47 -23.89
CA ASN A 235 13.65 -4.00 -24.26
C ASN A 235 12.63 -2.92 -24.60
N LYS A 236 12.78 -1.74 -23.99
CA LYS A 236 12.08 -0.50 -24.33
C LYS A 236 13.08 0.56 -24.74
N LYS A 237 12.63 1.48 -25.59
CA LYS A 237 13.39 2.66 -25.97
C LYS A 237 13.63 3.54 -24.75
N ILE A 238 14.87 4.00 -24.55
CA ILE A 238 15.28 4.76 -23.36
C ILE A 238 14.70 6.18 -23.38
N LEU A 239 14.59 6.78 -24.56
CA LEU A 239 13.99 8.10 -24.76
C LEU A 239 13.07 8.06 -25.98
N ASP A 240 11.81 8.50 -25.84
CA ASP A 240 10.88 8.56 -26.98
C ASP A 240 11.11 9.82 -27.84
N THR A 241 12.26 9.87 -28.51
CA THR A 241 12.60 10.91 -29.49
C THR A 241 12.62 10.35 -30.91
N ARG A 242 12.03 11.08 -31.86
CA ARG A 242 12.07 10.73 -33.29
C ARG A 242 13.32 11.25 -34.00
N GLN A 243 14.13 12.07 -33.32
CA GLN A 243 15.31 12.76 -33.87
C GLN A 243 16.45 12.81 -32.84
N PHE A 244 17.51 13.54 -33.17
CA PHE A 244 18.53 13.93 -32.20
C PHE A 244 17.91 14.73 -31.04
N PHE A 245 18.42 14.54 -29.82
CA PHE A 245 18.10 15.37 -28.66
C PHE A 245 19.30 16.27 -28.33
N SER A 246 19.04 17.44 -27.75
CA SER A 246 20.09 18.29 -27.20
C SER A 246 20.10 18.12 -25.69
N MET A 247 21.29 17.93 -25.12
CA MET A 247 21.50 17.92 -23.68
C MET A 247 21.84 19.35 -23.27
N GLU A 248 20.89 20.02 -22.61
CA GLU A 248 21.04 21.42 -22.19
C GLU A 248 21.78 21.55 -20.85
N ASP A 249 21.65 20.55 -19.98
CA ASP A 249 22.27 20.50 -18.66
C ASP A 249 22.52 19.04 -18.23
N TYR A 250 23.59 18.80 -17.46
CA TYR A 250 23.89 17.50 -16.87
C TYR A 250 24.74 17.63 -15.60
N GLU A 251 24.46 16.78 -14.63
CA GLU A 251 25.23 16.66 -13.40
C GLU A 251 25.93 15.30 -13.33
N VAL A 252 27.20 15.28 -12.94
CA VAL A 252 27.99 14.05 -12.75
C VAL A 252 28.36 13.93 -11.29
N PHE A 253 27.91 12.84 -10.66
CA PHE A 253 28.21 12.54 -9.28
C PHE A 253 29.23 11.40 -9.20
N GLN A 254 30.32 11.61 -8.47
CA GLN A 254 31.24 10.53 -8.12
C GLN A 254 30.74 9.82 -6.87
N VAL A 255 30.42 8.53 -6.98
CA VAL A 255 30.10 7.69 -5.82
C VAL A 255 31.43 7.24 -5.20
N VAL A 256 31.75 7.75 -4.02
CA VAL A 256 32.94 7.37 -3.26
C VAL A 256 32.51 6.45 -2.12
N LYS A 257 33.16 5.28 -1.99
CA LYS A 257 32.91 4.40 -0.85
C LYS A 257 33.45 5.09 0.41
N LYS A 258 32.60 5.27 1.42
CA LYS A 258 33.03 5.79 2.72
C LYS A 258 33.91 4.73 3.39
N GLU A 259 35.14 5.11 3.72
CA GLU A 259 36.06 4.29 4.52
C GLU A 259 35.58 4.17 5.97
#